data_AF-A0A5D0WYL4-F1
#
_entry.id   AF-A0A5D0WYL4-F1
#
_cell.length_a   1.000
_cell.length_b   1.000
_cell.length_c   1.000
_cell.angle_alpha   90.00
_cell.angle_beta   90.00
_cell.angle_gamma   90.00
#
_symmetry.space_group_name_H-M   'P 1'
#
loop_
_entity.id
_entity.type
_entity.pdbx_description
1 polymer ?
#
loop_
_entity_poly.entity_id
_entity_poly.type
_entity_poly.pdbx_seq_one_letter_code
_entity_poly.pdbx_strand_id
1 'polypeptide(L)'
;MNLATHAARDPLLLIAKIILYVLMAGLVLGALGVSAGGVGMAFFTEEIAAEFASSHVSFDFAEVRLAMVGALVLIVVLLAMITAMLWLLKRIIDTVGEGDPFVPINATRMTIMAWLSLAVQIVALPLAGLATWIHNVTEMDDMETAINFDSGFDGNGILLMLVLFILARVFRKGAEMREELEGTV
;
A
#
# COMPACT_ATOMS: atom_id res chain seq x y z
N MET A 1 -30.27 -32.23 -1.64
CA MET A 1 -28.83 -32.03 -1.45
C MET A 1 -28.64 -30.56 -1.11
N ASN A 2 -28.17 -30.26 0.11
CA ASN A 2 -28.36 -28.96 0.77
C ASN A 2 -27.31 -27.94 0.30
N LEU A 3 -27.73 -26.81 -0.28
CA LEU A 3 -26.85 -25.76 -0.84
C LEU A 3 -25.93 -25.10 0.22
N ALA A 4 -26.27 -25.25 1.50
CA ALA A 4 -25.50 -24.70 2.62
C ALA A 4 -24.10 -25.34 2.80
N THR A 5 -23.83 -26.53 2.24
CA THR A 5 -22.54 -27.21 2.44
C THR A 5 -21.45 -26.79 1.45
N HIS A 6 -21.77 -26.03 0.39
CA HIS A 6 -20.78 -25.70 -0.65
C HIS A 6 -19.93 -24.46 -0.33
N ALA A 7 -20.50 -23.45 0.34
CA ALA A 7 -19.77 -22.25 0.76
C ALA A 7 -18.71 -22.52 1.85
N ALA A 8 -18.82 -23.63 2.56
CA ALA A 8 -17.94 -23.97 3.68
C ALA A 8 -16.54 -24.50 3.27
N ARG A 9 -16.26 -24.70 1.98
CA ARG A 9 -14.97 -25.25 1.50
C ARG A 9 -14.55 -24.68 0.15
N ASP A 10 -14.46 -23.36 0.02
CA ASP A 10 -13.63 -22.77 -1.04
C ASP A 10 -12.18 -22.64 -0.53
N PRO A 11 -11.28 -23.61 -0.84
CA PRO A 11 -9.90 -23.56 -0.38
C PRO A 11 -9.15 -22.35 -0.94
N LEU A 12 -9.52 -21.87 -2.13
CA LEU A 12 -8.90 -20.70 -2.74
C LEU A 12 -9.24 -19.44 -1.94
N LEU A 13 -10.52 -19.29 -1.56
CA LEU A 13 -10.96 -18.16 -0.74
C LEU A 13 -10.30 -18.16 0.65
N LEU A 14 -10.16 -19.34 1.26
CA LEU A 14 -9.44 -19.49 2.53
C LEU A 14 -7.99 -19.04 2.41
N ILE A 15 -7.28 -19.51 1.38
CA ILE A 15 -5.89 -19.11 1.12
C ILE A 15 -5.81 -17.60 0.87
N ALA A 16 -6.71 -17.03 0.08
CA ALA A 16 -6.76 -15.60 -0.18
C ALA A 16 -6.93 -14.79 1.12
N LYS A 17 -7.82 -15.21 2.03
CA LYS A 17 -7.99 -14.58 3.34
C LYS A 17 -6.74 -14.70 4.21
N ILE A 18 -6.12 -15.87 4.26
CA ILE A 18 -4.88 -16.08 5.03
C ILE A 18 -3.77 -15.16 4.52
N ILE A 19 -3.52 -15.15 3.21
CA ILE A 19 -2.52 -14.28 2.58
C ILE A 19 -2.82 -12.81 2.92
N LEU A 20 -4.09 -12.39 2.79
CA LEU A 20 -4.49 -11.03 3.10
C LEU A 20 -4.20 -10.64 4.56
N TYR A 21 -4.50 -11.52 5.53
CA TYR A 21 -4.20 -11.26 6.93
C TYR A 21 -2.70 -11.21 7.21
N VAL A 22 -1.90 -12.04 6.54
CA VAL A 22 -0.43 -11.99 6.62
C VAL A 22 0.09 -10.66 6.08
N LEU A 23 -0.41 -10.19 4.93
CA LEU A 23 -0.05 -8.89 4.37
C LEU A 23 -0.44 -7.74 5.31
N MET A 24 -1.65 -7.78 5.90
CA MET A 24 -2.07 -6.79 6.89
C MET A 24 -1.20 -6.79 8.15
N ALA A 25 -0.79 -7.97 8.64
CA ALA A 25 0.14 -8.08 9.77
C ALA A 25 1.51 -7.47 9.42
N GLY A 26 1.99 -7.70 8.19
CA GLY A 26 3.21 -7.06 7.68
C GLY A 26 3.11 -5.53 7.68
N LEU A 27 1.96 -4.96 7.31
CA LEU A 27 1.75 -3.51 7.36
C LEU A 27 1.76 -2.97 8.80
N VAL A 28 1.24 -3.72 9.76
CA VAL A 28 1.32 -3.34 11.18
C VAL A 28 2.78 -3.29 11.63
N LEU A 29 3.59 -4.30 11.27
CA LEU A 29 5.02 -4.29 11.56
C LEU A 29 5.73 -3.11 10.88
N GLY A 30 5.41 -2.81 9.62
CA GLY A 30 5.92 -1.63 8.92
C GLY A 30 5.56 -0.32 9.63
N ALA A 31 4.31 -0.17 10.06
CA ALA A 31 3.86 1.01 10.80
C ALA A 31 4.58 1.15 12.16
N LEU A 32 4.81 0.04 12.87
CA LEU A 32 5.60 0.04 14.10
C LEU A 32 7.06 0.43 13.83
N GLY A 33 7.67 -0.09 12.77
CA GLY A 33 9.04 0.27 12.38
C GLY A 33 9.19 1.76 12.08
N VAL A 34 8.27 2.34 11.30
CA VAL A 34 8.28 3.77 10.99
C VAL A 34 8.03 4.62 12.23
N SER A 35 7.13 4.17 13.12
CA SER A 35 6.88 4.85 14.39
C SER A 35 8.12 4.84 15.28
N ALA A 36 8.81 3.70 15.38
CA ALA A 36 10.05 3.56 16.12
C ALA A 36 11.16 4.45 15.54
N GLY A 37 11.28 4.52 14.20
CA GLY A 37 12.21 5.45 13.53
C GLY A 37 11.91 6.91 13.84
N GLY A 38 10.64 7.32 13.82
CA GLY A 38 10.23 8.68 14.18
C GLY A 38 10.49 9.02 15.65
N VAL A 39 10.21 8.09 16.57
CA VAL A 39 10.54 8.24 17.99
C VAL A 39 12.05 8.34 18.18
N GLY A 40 12.82 7.45 17.56
CA GLY A 40 14.29 7.49 17.64
C GLY A 40 14.85 8.83 17.19
N MET A 41 14.35 9.35 16.08
CA MET A 41 14.77 10.66 15.57
C MET A 41 14.41 11.83 16.50
N ALA A 42 13.28 11.76 17.22
CA ALA A 42 12.89 12.81 18.14
C ALA A 42 13.71 12.80 19.43
N PHE A 43 13.96 11.62 20.00
CA PHE A 43 14.59 11.48 21.32
C PHE A 43 16.12 11.45 21.26
N PHE A 44 16.73 10.91 20.20
CA PHE A 44 18.18 10.80 20.06
C PHE A 44 18.80 11.90 19.17
N THR A 45 18.18 13.08 19.12
CA THR A 45 18.61 14.17 18.22
C THR A 45 20.07 14.57 18.45
N GLU A 46 20.51 14.69 19.71
CA GLU A 46 21.87 15.13 20.05
C GLU A 46 22.94 14.09 19.66
N GLU A 47 22.65 12.82 19.89
CA GLU A 47 23.55 11.71 19.53
C GLU A 47 23.68 11.58 18.01
N ILE A 48 22.56 11.66 17.28
CA ILE A 48 22.55 11.63 15.81
C ILE A 48 23.29 12.86 15.27
N ALA A 49 23.11 14.04 15.86
CA ALA A 49 23.82 15.25 15.45
C ALA A 49 25.34 15.16 15.69
N ALA A 50 25.75 14.56 16.80
CA ALA A 50 27.17 14.37 17.13
C ALA A 50 27.83 13.39 16.15
N GLU A 51 27.16 12.28 15.83
CA GLU A 51 27.62 11.31 14.83
C GLU A 51 27.72 11.98 13.44
N PHE A 52 26.68 12.74 13.05
CA PHE A 52 26.64 13.47 11.80
C PHE A 52 27.78 14.51 11.69
N ALA A 53 28.07 15.26 12.76
CA ALA A 53 29.18 16.20 12.79
C ALA A 53 30.56 15.52 12.65
N SER A 54 30.69 14.27 13.10
CA SER A 54 31.92 13.48 12.98
C SER A 54 32.15 12.91 11.58
N SER A 55 31.07 12.75 10.80
CA SER A 55 31.07 12.11 9.47
C SER A 55 31.59 13.00 8.32
N HIS A 56 32.12 14.20 8.60
CA HIS A 56 32.68 15.14 7.61
C HIS A 56 31.71 15.51 6.45
N VAL A 57 30.41 15.32 6.66
CA VAL A 57 29.37 15.70 5.70
C VAL A 57 29.31 17.22 5.58
N SER A 58 29.25 17.72 4.34
CA SER A 58 29.27 19.16 4.02
C SER A 58 27.92 19.87 4.19
N PHE A 59 26.87 19.13 4.53
CA PHE A 59 25.50 19.61 4.65
C PHE A 59 25.11 19.95 6.09
N ASP A 60 24.13 20.83 6.26
CA ASP A 60 23.57 21.14 7.58
C ASP A 60 22.72 19.97 8.10
N PHE A 61 22.96 19.57 9.35
CA PHE A 61 22.19 18.53 10.04
C PHE A 61 20.69 18.83 10.04
N ALA A 62 20.31 20.12 10.14
CA ALA A 62 18.90 20.49 10.12
C ALA A 62 18.21 20.14 8.80
N GLU A 63 18.91 20.32 7.66
CA GLU A 63 18.40 19.99 6.32
C GLU A 63 18.25 18.48 6.15
N VAL A 64 19.26 17.71 6.55
CA VAL A 64 19.24 16.25 6.48
C VAL A 64 18.14 15.68 7.37
N ARG A 65 18.01 16.18 8.60
CA ARG A 65 16.94 15.77 9.52
C ARG A 65 15.56 16.07 8.93
N LEU A 66 15.37 17.25 8.32
CA LEU A 66 14.10 17.60 7.68
C LEU A 66 13.76 16.65 6.53
N ALA A 67 14.74 16.32 5.70
CA ALA A 67 14.57 15.35 4.61
C ALA A 67 14.18 13.96 5.14
N MET A 68 14.82 13.49 6.22
CA MET A 68 14.48 12.21 6.84
C MET A 68 13.07 12.21 7.47
N VAL A 69 12.67 13.29 8.15
CA VAL A 69 11.29 13.45 8.64
C VAL A 69 10.30 13.43 7.47
N GLY A 70 10.61 14.13 6.38
CA GLY A 70 9.82 14.12 5.15
C GLY A 70 9.67 12.71 4.58
N ALA A 71 10.75 11.93 4.53
CA ALA A 71 10.72 10.54 4.09
C ALA A 71 9.83 9.68 5.01
N LEU A 72 9.96 9.80 6.34
CA LEU A 72 9.11 9.08 7.30
C LEU A 72 7.62 9.40 7.10
N VAL A 73 7.27 10.67 6.90
CA VAL A 73 5.88 11.10 6.62
C VAL A 73 5.36 10.46 5.34
N LEU A 74 6.15 10.48 4.26
CA LEU A 74 5.75 9.84 3.00
C LEU A 74 5.57 8.33 3.15
N ILE A 75 6.41 7.66 3.93
CA ILE A 75 6.25 6.22 4.22
C ILE A 75 4.96 5.96 4.99
N VAL A 76 4.61 6.79 6.00
CA VAL A 76 3.32 6.68 6.71
C VAL A 76 2.15 6.82 5.73
N VAL A 77 2.21 7.78 4.82
CA VAL A 77 1.17 7.99 3.79
C VAL A 77 1.05 6.76 2.89
N LEU A 78 2.17 6.19 2.43
CA LEU A 78 2.17 4.97 1.61
C LEU A 78 1.57 3.78 2.37
N LEU A 79 1.97 3.55 3.62
CA LEU A 79 1.43 2.48 4.46
C LEU A 79 -0.09 2.64 4.65
N ALA A 80 -0.58 3.86 4.85
CA ALA A 80 -2.01 4.14 4.95
C ALA A 80 -2.76 3.82 3.64
N MET A 81 -2.20 4.21 2.48
CA MET A 81 -2.78 3.89 1.17
C MET A 81 -2.83 2.39 0.90
N ILE A 82 -1.75 1.66 1.19
CA ILE A 82 -1.70 0.19 1.00
C ILE A 82 -2.68 -0.49 1.96
N THR A 83 -2.76 -0.03 3.21
CA THR A 83 -3.74 -0.53 4.19
C THR A 83 -5.17 -0.35 3.69
N ALA A 84 -5.50 0.85 3.17
CA ALA A 84 -6.80 1.12 2.58
C ALA A 84 -7.10 0.18 1.39
N MET A 85 -6.11 -0.07 0.53
CA MET A 85 -6.23 -0.98 -0.61
C MET A 85 -6.50 -2.42 -0.18
N LEU A 86 -5.74 -2.95 0.79
CA LEU A 86 -5.97 -4.29 1.34
C LEU A 86 -7.32 -4.40 2.04
N TRP A 87 -7.78 -3.34 2.70
CA TRP A 87 -9.09 -3.33 3.35
C TRP A 87 -10.26 -3.34 2.34
N LEU A 88 -10.12 -2.63 1.22
CA LEU A 88 -11.07 -2.71 0.11
C LEU A 88 -11.09 -4.11 -0.52
N LEU A 89 -9.91 -4.71 -0.73
CA LEU A 89 -9.78 -6.08 -1.22
C LEU A 89 -10.43 -7.07 -0.25
N LYS A 90 -10.22 -6.92 1.06
CA LYS A 90 -10.88 -7.73 2.08
C LYS A 90 -12.39 -7.73 1.89
N ARG A 91 -12.97 -6.54 1.75
CA ARG A 91 -14.42 -6.38 1.61
C ARG A 91 -14.96 -7.03 0.34
N ILE A 92 -14.19 -7.03 -0.76
CA ILE A 92 -14.54 -7.76 -1.99
C ILE A 92 -14.46 -9.27 -1.76
N ILE A 93 -13.41 -9.76 -1.11
CA ILE A 93 -13.25 -11.18 -0.77
C ILE A 93 -14.40 -11.66 0.14
N ASP A 94 -14.84 -10.82 1.07
CA ASP A 94 -15.96 -11.15 1.96
C ASP A 94 -17.27 -11.30 1.17
N THR A 95 -17.59 -10.39 0.24
CA THR A 95 -18.80 -10.50 -0.59
C THR A 95 -18.75 -11.67 -1.57
N VAL A 96 -17.56 -12.00 -2.11
CA VAL A 96 -17.35 -13.23 -2.88
C VAL A 96 -17.61 -14.47 -2.03
N GLY A 97 -17.17 -14.48 -0.77
CA GLY A 97 -17.41 -15.58 0.17
C GLY A 97 -18.87 -15.75 0.58
N GLU A 98 -19.66 -14.67 0.53
CA GLU A 98 -21.10 -14.68 0.72
C GLU A 98 -21.86 -15.17 -0.54
N GLY A 99 -21.14 -15.40 -1.66
CA GLY A 99 -21.71 -15.84 -2.93
C GLY A 99 -22.22 -14.69 -3.80
N ASP A 100 -21.93 -13.43 -3.45
CA ASP A 100 -22.40 -12.24 -4.17
C ASP A 100 -21.23 -11.36 -4.68
N PRO A 101 -20.52 -11.82 -5.73
CA PRO A 101 -19.36 -11.11 -6.27
C PRO A 101 -19.73 -9.80 -7.00
N PHE A 102 -20.93 -9.73 -7.58
CA PHE A 102 -21.37 -8.63 -8.47
C PHE A 102 -22.29 -7.62 -7.79
N VAL A 103 -22.13 -7.39 -6.49
CA VAL A 103 -22.78 -6.26 -5.83
C VAL A 103 -22.25 -4.93 -6.40
N PRO A 104 -23.11 -3.92 -6.68
CA PRO A 104 -22.69 -2.62 -7.22
C PRO A 104 -21.57 -1.94 -6.42
N ILE A 105 -21.55 -2.15 -5.10
CA ILE A 105 -20.52 -1.57 -4.22
C ILE A 105 -19.11 -2.09 -4.53
N ASN A 106 -18.95 -3.31 -5.06
CA ASN A 106 -17.62 -3.85 -5.42
C ASN A 106 -17.00 -3.08 -6.59
N ALA A 107 -17.80 -2.60 -7.55
CA ALA A 107 -17.31 -1.73 -8.62
C ALA A 107 -16.76 -0.41 -8.07
N THR A 108 -17.41 0.17 -7.06
CA THR A 108 -16.92 1.37 -6.36
C THR A 108 -15.62 1.08 -5.63
N ARG A 109 -15.51 -0.04 -4.92
CA ARG A 109 -14.28 -0.46 -4.23
C ARG A 109 -13.11 -0.60 -5.21
N MET A 110 -13.31 -1.24 -6.36
CA MET A 110 -12.30 -1.35 -7.41
C MET A 110 -11.89 0.00 -8.00
N THR A 111 -12.84 0.92 -8.20
CA THR A 111 -12.56 2.27 -8.67
C THR A 111 -11.68 3.04 -7.68
N ILE A 112 -11.97 2.93 -6.38
CA ILE A 112 -11.14 3.54 -5.33
C ILE A 112 -9.74 2.94 -5.33
N MET A 113 -9.62 1.60 -5.46
CA MET A 113 -8.33 0.94 -5.55
C MET A 113 -7.52 1.41 -6.78
N ALA A 114 -8.16 1.66 -7.92
CA ALA A 114 -7.49 2.20 -9.10
C ALA A 114 -6.89 3.58 -8.84
N TRP A 115 -7.64 4.47 -8.19
CA TRP A 115 -7.11 5.78 -7.80
C TRP A 115 -6.00 5.68 -6.75
N LEU A 116 -6.13 4.76 -5.78
CA LEU A 116 -5.09 4.50 -4.78
C LEU A 116 -3.80 4.01 -5.44
N SER A 117 -3.86 3.11 -6.42
CA SER A 117 -2.66 2.60 -7.10
C SER A 117 -1.93 3.70 -7.89
N LEU A 118 -2.67 4.69 -8.43
CA LEU A 118 -2.06 5.88 -9.03
C LEU A 118 -1.44 6.80 -7.95
N ALA A 119 -2.16 7.03 -6.86
CA ALA A 119 -1.70 7.89 -5.77
C ALA A 119 -0.40 7.36 -5.14
N VAL A 120 -0.29 6.04 -4.95
CA VAL A 120 0.94 5.38 -4.47
C VAL A 120 2.13 5.72 -5.35
N GLN A 121 1.98 5.69 -6.68
CA GLN A 121 3.07 6.05 -7.60
C GLN A 121 3.47 7.52 -7.47
N ILE A 122 2.48 8.42 -7.37
CA ILE A 122 2.73 9.86 -7.21
C ILE A 122 3.48 10.15 -5.90
N VAL A 123 3.16 9.44 -4.81
CA VAL A 123 3.82 9.60 -3.51
C VAL A 123 5.19 8.91 -3.47
N ALA A 124 5.38 7.81 -4.22
CA ALA A 124 6.65 7.11 -4.30
C ALA A 124 7.75 7.96 -4.96
N LEU A 125 7.41 8.82 -5.93
CA LEU A 125 8.37 9.70 -6.61
C LEU A 125 9.14 10.64 -5.66
N PRO A 126 8.49 11.49 -4.83
CA PRO A 126 9.22 12.34 -3.89
C PRO A 126 9.94 11.53 -2.82
N LEU A 127 9.42 10.35 -2.42
CA LEU A 127 10.12 9.48 -1.48
C LEU A 127 11.43 8.95 -2.07
N ALA A 128 11.42 8.51 -3.32
CA ALA A 128 12.61 8.08 -4.04
C ALA A 128 13.62 9.23 -4.20
N GLY A 129 13.13 10.43 -4.54
CA GLY A 129 13.96 11.63 -4.63
C GLY A 129 14.65 11.97 -3.29
N LEU A 130 13.91 11.92 -2.18
CA LEU A 130 14.48 12.12 -0.85
C LEU A 130 15.46 11.02 -0.46
N ALA A 131 15.17 9.76 -0.76
CA ALA A 131 16.05 8.64 -0.45
C ALA A 131 17.40 8.77 -1.19
N THR A 132 17.37 9.06 -2.49
CA THR A 132 18.58 9.29 -3.30
C THR A 132 19.35 10.52 -2.80
N TRP A 133 18.65 11.60 -2.47
CA TRP A 133 19.29 12.80 -1.93
C TRP A 133 19.98 12.52 -0.59
N ILE A 134 19.31 11.83 0.35
CA ILE A 134 19.89 11.46 1.64
C ILE A 134 21.13 10.59 1.45
N HIS A 135 21.03 9.53 0.62
CA HIS A 135 22.15 8.62 0.36
C HIS A 135 23.39 9.34 -0.19
N ASN A 136 23.19 10.25 -1.16
CA ASN A 136 24.29 11.04 -1.74
C ASN A 136 24.92 12.01 -0.73
N VAL A 137 24.15 12.47 0.27
CA VAL A 137 24.62 13.44 1.27
C VAL A 137 25.33 12.77 2.44
N THR A 138 24.89 11.57 2.84
CA THR A 138 25.42 10.90 4.04
C THR A 138 26.53 9.90 3.74
N GLU A 139 26.89 9.68 2.46
CA GLU A 139 27.83 8.63 2.02
C GLU A 139 27.56 7.28 2.70
N MET A 140 26.28 6.98 2.99
CA MET A 140 25.87 5.73 3.60
C MET A 140 26.00 4.61 2.56
N ASP A 141 27.22 4.09 2.42
CA ASP A 141 27.62 3.03 1.48
C ASP A 141 26.91 1.69 1.78
N ASP A 142 26.49 1.48 3.03
CA ASP A 142 26.01 0.18 3.53
C ASP A 142 24.50 0.09 3.81
N MET A 143 23.73 1.14 3.52
CA MET A 143 22.28 0.99 3.57
C MET A 143 21.84 0.30 2.28
N GLU A 144 22.15 -1.01 2.18
CA GLU A 144 21.34 -1.95 1.43
C GLU A 144 19.92 -1.74 1.93
N THR A 145 19.18 -0.88 1.23
CA THR A 145 17.76 -0.70 1.41
C THR A 145 17.14 -2.04 1.07
N ALA A 146 17.04 -2.91 2.08
CA ALA A 146 16.35 -4.20 2.00
C ALA A 146 14.89 -4.01 1.54
N ILE A 147 14.40 -2.77 1.60
CA ILE A 147 13.29 -2.30 0.81
C ILE A 147 13.83 -1.84 -0.54
N ASN A 148 13.96 -2.78 -1.48
CA ASN A 148 13.93 -2.46 -2.91
C ASN A 148 12.57 -1.81 -3.16
N PHE A 149 12.47 -0.52 -2.89
CA PHE A 149 11.44 0.30 -3.48
C PHE A 149 11.76 0.22 -4.97
N ASP A 150 10.99 -0.56 -5.70
CA ASP A 150 10.91 -0.44 -7.15
C ASP A 150 10.40 0.99 -7.43
N SER A 151 11.33 1.94 -7.38
CA SER A 151 11.10 3.36 -7.26
C SER A 151 10.93 4.01 -8.63
N GLY A 152 10.64 3.20 -9.64
CA GLY A 152 10.22 3.66 -10.94
C GLY A 152 8.73 3.95 -10.92
N PHE A 153 8.34 4.96 -11.68
CA PHE A 153 7.06 4.95 -12.37
C PHE A 153 7.01 3.69 -13.26
N ASP A 154 6.79 2.53 -12.64
CA ASP A 154 6.80 1.24 -13.31
C ASP A 154 5.52 1.16 -14.16
N GLY A 155 5.68 0.79 -15.43
CA GLY A 155 4.55 0.54 -16.32
C GLY A 155 3.54 -0.42 -15.70
N ASN A 156 3.98 -1.32 -14.80
CA ASN A 156 3.09 -2.21 -14.05
C ASN A 156 2.12 -1.46 -13.13
N GLY A 157 2.53 -0.34 -12.50
CA GLY A 157 1.66 0.43 -11.61
C GLY A 157 0.52 1.11 -12.37
N ILE A 158 0.83 1.67 -13.54
CA ILE A 158 -0.18 2.26 -14.44
C ILE A 158 -1.06 1.16 -15.03
N LEU A 159 -0.47 0.03 -15.42
CA LEU A 159 -1.23 -1.12 -15.92
C LEU A 159 -2.21 -1.61 -14.87
N LEU A 160 -1.79 -1.75 -13.60
CA LEU A 160 -2.65 -2.12 -12.49
C LEU A 160 -3.82 -1.14 -12.33
N MET A 161 -3.55 0.17 -12.36
CA MET A 161 -4.59 1.21 -12.32
C MET A 161 -5.61 1.00 -13.45
N LEU A 162 -5.14 0.83 -14.69
CA LEU A 162 -6.00 0.62 -15.86
C LEU A 162 -6.82 -0.65 -15.74
N VAL A 163 -6.21 -1.76 -15.32
CA VAL A 163 -6.89 -3.03 -15.09
C VAL A 163 -7.96 -2.87 -14.03
N LEU A 164 -7.69 -2.20 -12.90
CA LEU A 164 -8.69 -1.97 -11.85
C LEU A 164 -9.86 -1.11 -12.34
N PHE A 165 -9.61 -0.07 -13.15
CA PHE A 165 -10.69 0.70 -13.78
C PHE A 165 -11.54 -0.14 -14.75
N ILE A 166 -10.89 -0.97 -15.56
CA ILE A 166 -11.59 -1.85 -16.51
C ILE A 166 -12.44 -2.86 -15.72
N LEU A 167 -11.87 -3.51 -14.71
CA LEU A 167 -12.59 -4.45 -13.85
C LEU A 167 -13.76 -3.77 -13.14
N ALA A 168 -13.59 -2.54 -12.64
CA ALA A 168 -14.68 -1.79 -12.04
C ALA A 168 -15.85 -1.55 -13.02
N ARG A 169 -15.56 -1.27 -14.30
CA ARG A 169 -16.58 -1.13 -15.35
C ARG A 169 -17.29 -2.46 -15.63
N VAL A 170 -16.54 -3.55 -15.72
CA VAL A 170 -17.10 -4.89 -15.94
C VAL A 170 -17.97 -5.32 -14.77
N PHE A 171 -17.54 -5.08 -13.53
CA PHE A 171 -18.32 -5.39 -12.33
C PHE A 171 -19.64 -4.62 -12.28
N ARG A 172 -19.62 -3.34 -12.66
CA ARG A 172 -20.85 -2.53 -12.74
C ARG A 172 -21.81 -3.09 -13.79
N LYS A 173 -21.32 -3.42 -14.99
CA LYS A 173 -22.17 -4.04 -16.02
C LYS A 173 -22.68 -5.42 -15.57
N GLY A 174 -21.87 -6.20 -14.86
CA GLY A 174 -22.27 -7.47 -14.26
C GLY A 174 -23.41 -7.33 -13.26
N ALA A 175 -23.37 -6.28 -12.43
CA ALA A 175 -24.43 -5.96 -11.48
C ALA A 175 -25.74 -5.58 -12.19
N GLU A 176 -25.67 -4.72 -13.23
CA GLU A 176 -26.83 -4.35 -14.04
C GLU A 176 -27.48 -5.57 -14.73
N MET A 177 -26.67 -6.47 -15.31
CA MET A 177 -27.18 -7.69 -15.95
C MET A 177 -27.87 -8.62 -14.96
N ARG A 178 -27.37 -8.69 -13.72
CA ARG A 178 -28.01 -9.48 -12.66
C ARG A 178 -29.37 -8.91 -12.27
N GLU A 179 -29.47 -7.59 -12.12
CA GLU A 179 -30.73 -6.89 -11.81
C GLU A 179 -31.78 -7.09 -12.92
N GLU A 180 -31.36 -7.01 -14.19
CA GLU A 180 -32.24 -7.29 -15.34
C GLU A 180 -32.78 -8.74 -15.30
N LEU A 181 -31.96 -9.72 -14.94
CA LEU A 181 -32.37 -11.12 -14.85
C LEU A 181 -33.31 -11.39 -13.67
N GLU A 182 -33.04 -10.80 -12.50
CA GLU A 182 -33.91 -10.90 -11.32
C GLU A 182 -35.27 -10.23 -11.53
N GLY A 183 -35.37 -9.23 -12.43
CA GLY A 183 -36.62 -8.57 -12.80
C GLY A 183 -37.48 -9.30 -13.86
N THR A 184 -37.03 -10.45 -14.38
CA THR A 184 -37.75 -11.21 -15.42
C THR A 184 -38.48 -12.46 -14.91
N VAL A 185 -38.46 -12.70 -13.60
CA VAL A 185 -39.20 -13.78 -12.91
C VAL A 185 -40.46 -13.29 -12.22
#